data_AF-A0A651FV18-F1
#
_entry.id   AF-A0A651FV18-F1
#
_cell.length_a   1.000
_cell.length_b   1.000
_cell.length_c   1.000
_cell.angle_alpha   90.00
_cell.angle_beta   90.00
_cell.angle_gamma   90.00
#
_symmetry.space_group_name_H-M   'P 1'
#
loop_
_entity.id
_entity.type
_entity.pdbx_description
1 polymer ?
#
loop_
_entity_poly.entity_id
_entity_poly.type
_entity_poly.pdbx_seq_one_letter_code
_entity_poly.pdbx_strand_id
1 'polypeptide(L)'
;MVLSQEIGSCRGLRYSVTYAPRRCLPETTMIHTLAAMTGYTSCPTCAVQVAVCAEHRPSTFPFCSQRCRNLDIAAWADGTYVVEGRSLALQEDDVVMSDDEYAQLRQRAAVLRGRHG
;
A
#
# COMPACT_ATOMS: atom_id res chain seq x y z
N MET A 1 19.68 9.48 -56.51
CA MET A 1 18.54 8.76 -57.11
C MET A 1 17.49 8.62 -56.04
N VAL A 2 16.32 9.19 -56.32
CA VAL A 2 15.15 9.25 -55.43
C VAL A 2 14.48 7.88 -55.43
N LEU A 3 13.91 7.47 -54.29
CA LEU A 3 12.58 6.87 -54.25
C LEU A 3 12.03 7.01 -52.83
N SER A 4 11.30 8.10 -52.63
CA SER A 4 10.26 8.19 -51.60
C SER A 4 9.04 7.40 -52.07
N GLN A 5 8.45 6.60 -51.18
CA GLN A 5 7.01 6.33 -51.15
C GLN A 5 6.57 5.86 -49.75
N GLU A 6 6.13 6.85 -48.95
CA GLU A 6 4.88 6.97 -48.16
C GLU A 6 3.89 5.77 -48.18
N ILE A 7 3.04 5.43 -47.19
CA ILE A 7 2.70 5.80 -45.79
C ILE A 7 1.92 4.58 -45.26
N GLY A 8 2.14 4.15 -44.01
CA GLY A 8 1.36 3.07 -43.42
C GLY A 8 1.54 2.83 -41.91
N SER A 9 0.70 3.50 -41.12
CA SER A 9 0.02 2.97 -39.92
C SER A 9 0.83 2.71 -38.63
N CYS A 10 0.90 3.77 -37.81
CA CYS A 10 0.92 3.87 -36.35
C CYS A 10 1.25 2.64 -35.47
N ARG A 11 2.37 1.92 -35.67
CA ARG A 11 2.90 0.99 -34.64
C ARG A 11 4.43 0.99 -34.65
N GLY A 12 5.01 2.14 -34.29
CA GLY A 12 6.43 2.41 -34.47
C GLY A 12 7.20 2.69 -33.20
N LEU A 13 7.18 1.80 -32.20
CA LEU A 13 8.28 1.70 -31.23
C LEU A 13 8.48 0.24 -30.83
N ARG A 14 9.53 -0.38 -31.38
CA ARG A 14 10.12 -1.56 -30.74
C ARG A 14 10.79 -1.06 -29.47
N TYR A 15 10.07 -1.08 -28.36
CA TYR A 15 10.73 -0.91 -27.06
C TYR A 15 11.27 -2.28 -26.66
N SER A 16 12.59 -2.44 -26.70
CA SER A 16 13.22 -3.40 -25.78
C SER A 16 13.37 -2.64 -24.47
N VAL A 17 12.36 -2.70 -23.61
CA VAL A 17 12.53 -2.34 -22.21
C VAL A 17 13.31 -3.49 -21.58
N THR A 18 14.63 -3.50 -21.80
CA THR A 18 15.55 -4.13 -20.87
C THR A 18 15.57 -3.21 -19.65
N TYR A 19 14.53 -3.28 -18.83
CA TYR A 19 14.55 -2.73 -17.48
C TYR A 19 15.55 -3.60 -16.72
N ALA A 20 16.83 -3.33 -16.86
CA ALA A 20 17.78 -3.72 -15.84
C ALA A 20 17.31 -2.97 -14.59
N PRO A 21 16.74 -3.64 -13.57
CA PRO A 21 16.38 -2.93 -12.36
C PRO A 21 17.68 -2.36 -11.84
N ARG A 22 17.78 -1.01 -11.82
CA ARG A 22 18.89 -0.34 -11.15
C ARG A 22 18.88 -0.90 -9.74
N ARG A 23 19.85 -1.77 -9.45
CA ARG A 23 19.98 -2.39 -8.15
C ARG A 23 20.09 -1.22 -7.18
N CYS A 24 19.17 -1.16 -6.22
CA CYS A 24 19.24 -0.25 -5.09
C CYS A 24 20.46 -0.64 -4.26
N LEU A 25 21.64 -0.23 -4.69
CA LEU A 25 22.86 -0.37 -3.92
C LEU A 25 22.98 0.87 -3.04
N PRO A 26 23.19 0.71 -1.73
CA PRO A 26 23.50 1.84 -0.87
C PRO A 26 24.87 2.39 -1.26
N GLU A 27 24.92 3.69 -1.53
CA GLU A 27 26.16 4.42 -1.83
C GLU A 27 26.99 4.50 -0.54
N THR A 28 27.89 3.54 -0.40
CA THR A 28 29.15 3.58 0.35
C THR A 28 29.16 4.11 1.80
N THR A 29 29.52 3.16 2.68
CA THR A 29 30.42 3.26 3.86
C THR A 29 29.77 3.32 5.26
N MET A 30 30.08 2.26 6.02
CA MET A 30 30.05 2.10 7.49
C MET A 30 28.76 1.63 8.16
N ILE A 31 28.59 0.31 8.09
CA ILE A 31 28.23 -0.64 9.17
C ILE A 31 27.64 -0.01 10.44
N HIS A 32 26.37 -0.28 10.73
CA HIS A 32 25.90 -0.92 11.98
C HIS A 32 24.39 -1.21 11.88
N THR A 33 24.07 -2.51 11.76
CA THR A 33 22.76 -3.18 11.95
C THR A 33 21.58 -2.83 11.03
N LEU A 34 20.92 -3.91 10.59
CA LEU A 34 19.70 -4.00 9.77
C LEU A 34 19.96 -3.91 8.27
N ALA A 35 19.89 -5.08 7.62
CA ALA A 35 19.74 -5.20 6.19
C ALA A 35 18.67 -4.20 5.72
N ALA A 36 19.07 -3.18 4.95
CA ALA A 36 18.14 -2.35 4.24
C ALA A 36 17.25 -3.30 3.43
N MET A 37 15.95 -3.33 3.75
CA MET A 37 14.98 -4.15 3.05
C MET A 37 14.90 -3.65 1.60
N THR A 38 15.79 -4.18 0.74
CA THR A 38 15.66 -4.14 -0.71
C THR A 38 14.49 -5.04 -1.09
N GLY A 39 13.29 -4.60 -0.71
CA GLY A 39 12.05 -5.32 -0.91
C GLY A 39 11.31 -4.75 -2.11
N TYR A 40 10.75 -5.65 -2.90
CA TYR A 40 9.59 -5.33 -3.72
C TYR A 40 8.38 -6.00 -3.09
N THR A 41 7.23 -5.35 -3.19
CA THR A 41 5.94 -5.94 -2.86
C THR A 41 5.06 -5.96 -4.10
N SER A 42 4.07 -6.84 -4.15
CA SER A 42 3.15 -6.90 -5.29
C SER A 42 2.01 -5.91 -5.08
N CYS A 43 1.69 -5.12 -6.12
CA CYS A 43 0.50 -4.27 -6.13
C CYS A 43 -0.75 -5.16 -5.92
N PRO A 44 -1.61 -4.87 -4.94
CA PRO A 44 -2.76 -5.74 -4.64
C PRO A 44 -3.81 -5.77 -5.78
N THR A 45 -3.84 -4.73 -6.63
CA THR A 45 -4.83 -4.64 -7.73
C THR A 45 -4.38 -5.34 -9.02
N CYS A 46 -3.07 -5.36 -9.32
CA CYS A 46 -2.56 -5.81 -10.62
C CYS A 46 -1.29 -6.66 -10.56
N ALA A 47 -0.80 -6.99 -9.36
CA ALA A 47 0.38 -7.81 -9.08
C ALA A 47 1.74 -7.28 -9.60
N VAL A 48 1.80 -6.08 -10.17
CA VAL A 48 3.07 -5.43 -10.57
C VAL A 48 3.96 -5.21 -9.34
N GLN A 49 5.27 -5.42 -9.49
CA GLN A 49 6.25 -5.19 -8.42
C GLN A 49 6.40 -3.69 -8.10
N VAL A 50 6.32 -3.36 -6.81
CA VAL A 50 6.40 -2.00 -6.27
C VAL A 50 7.58 -1.94 -5.28
N ALA A 51 8.48 -0.98 -5.49
CA ALA A 51 9.63 -0.80 -4.63
C ALA A 51 9.21 -0.37 -3.21
N VAL A 52 9.79 -1.01 -2.19
CA VAL A 52 9.55 -0.68 -0.77
C VAL A 52 10.50 0.41 -0.28
N CYS A 53 11.68 0.58 -0.90
CA CYS A 53 12.66 1.59 -0.49
C CYS A 53 12.15 3.02 -0.72
N ALA A 54 12.39 3.93 0.24
CA ALA A 54 11.81 5.27 0.23
C ALA A 54 12.10 6.07 -1.06
N GLU A 55 13.31 5.93 -1.61
CA GLU A 55 13.77 6.63 -2.82
C GLU A 55 12.94 6.30 -4.07
N HIS A 56 12.50 5.05 -4.21
CA HIS A 56 11.79 4.57 -5.41
C HIS A 56 10.34 4.20 -5.12
N ARG A 57 9.86 4.43 -3.89
CA ARG A 57 8.50 4.13 -3.48
C ARG A 57 7.55 5.12 -4.13
N PRO A 58 6.52 4.67 -4.87
CA PRO A 58 5.52 5.59 -5.39
C PRO A 58 4.74 6.23 -4.24
N SER A 59 4.27 7.46 -4.43
CA SER A 59 3.38 8.13 -3.46
C SER A 59 2.06 7.40 -3.23
N THR A 60 1.72 6.48 -4.13
CA THR A 60 0.53 5.62 -4.07
C THR A 60 0.80 4.26 -3.46
N PHE A 61 2.00 4.00 -2.92
CA PHE A 61 2.33 2.75 -2.24
C PHE A 61 1.24 2.37 -1.21
N PRO A 62 0.75 1.11 -1.20
CA PRO A 62 1.32 -0.08 -1.84
C PRO A 62 0.95 -0.31 -3.32
N PHE A 63 0.23 0.63 -3.95
CA PHE A 63 -0.20 0.50 -5.34
C PHE A 63 0.87 1.00 -6.34
N CYS A 64 0.87 0.47 -7.55
CA CYS A 64 1.78 0.92 -8.60
C CYS A 64 1.38 2.27 -9.24
N SER A 65 0.12 2.70 -9.07
CA SER A 65 -0.43 3.91 -9.69
C SER A 65 -1.71 4.38 -9.01
N GLN A 66 -2.10 5.64 -9.26
CA GLN A 66 -3.36 6.20 -8.79
C GLN A 66 -4.58 5.42 -9.29
N ARG A 67 -4.53 4.88 -10.51
CA ARG A 67 -5.60 4.05 -11.08
C ARG A 67 -5.84 2.81 -10.22
N CYS A 68 -4.77 2.09 -9.83
CA CYS A 68 -4.91 0.87 -9.02
C CYS A 68 -5.49 1.18 -7.63
N ARG A 69 -5.03 2.27 -7.01
CA ARG A 69 -5.61 2.75 -5.74
C ARG A 69 -7.11 3.05 -5.84
N ASN A 70 -7.54 3.72 -6.91
CA ASN A 70 -8.95 4.07 -7.09
C ASN A 70 -9.83 2.83 -7.36
N LEU A 71 -9.33 1.86 -8.13
CA LEU A 71 -10.04 0.61 -8.38
C LEU A 71 -10.20 -0.21 -7.10
N ASP A 72 -9.18 -0.22 -6.25
CA ASP A 72 -9.26 -0.91 -4.96
C ASP A 72 -10.35 -0.28 -4.06
N ILE A 73 -10.37 1.05 -3.95
CA ILE A 73 -11.42 1.77 -3.21
C ILE A 73 -12.81 1.50 -3.79
N ALA A 74 -12.95 1.46 -5.11
CA ALA A 74 -14.22 1.12 -5.76
C ALA A 74 -14.67 -0.30 -5.41
N ALA A 75 -13.78 -1.29 -5.45
CA ALA A 75 -14.11 -2.67 -5.08
C ALA A 75 -14.58 -2.80 -3.62
N TRP A 76 -14.02 -2.01 -2.70
CA TRP A 76 -14.55 -1.90 -1.33
C TRP A 76 -15.94 -1.27 -1.29
N ALA A 77 -16.14 -0.15 -1.99
CA ALA A 77 -17.42 0.55 -2.02
C ALA A 77 -18.54 -0.30 -2.66
N ASP A 78 -18.19 -1.09 -3.67
CA ASP A 78 -19.09 -1.98 -4.39
C ASP A 78 -19.37 -3.29 -3.64
N GLY A 79 -18.71 -3.53 -2.50
CA GLY A 79 -18.87 -4.74 -1.69
C GLY A 79 -18.27 -6.00 -2.33
N THR A 80 -17.34 -5.86 -3.26
CA THR A 80 -16.65 -6.99 -3.90
C THR A 80 -15.73 -7.72 -2.92
N TYR A 81 -15.11 -6.98 -2.00
CA TYR A 81 -14.31 -7.57 -0.94
C TYR A 81 -15.20 -8.03 0.22
N VAL A 82 -15.14 -9.32 0.53
CA VAL A 82 -15.88 -9.95 1.62
C VAL A 82 -14.90 -10.41 2.69
N VAL A 83 -15.08 -9.92 3.91
CA VAL A 83 -14.38 -10.47 5.08
C VAL A 83 -15.25 -11.58 5.62
N GLU A 84 -14.71 -12.80 5.68
CA GLU A 84 -15.42 -13.94 6.26
C GLU A 84 -15.77 -13.64 7.72
N GLY A 85 -17.06 -13.73 8.05
CA GLY A 85 -17.51 -13.64 9.44
C GLY A 85 -17.03 -14.86 10.22
N ARG A 86 -16.54 -14.65 11.44
CA ARG A 86 -16.39 -15.76 12.39
C ARG A 86 -17.79 -16.31 12.68
N SER A 87 -17.91 -17.63 12.83
CA SER A 87 -19.15 -18.23 13.33
C SER A 87 -19.49 -17.64 14.69
N LEU A 88 -20.63 -16.96 14.79
CA LEU A 88 -21.18 -16.39 16.03
C LEU A 88 -21.76 -17.49 16.93
N ALA A 89 -21.04 -18.59 17.12
CA ALA A 89 -21.33 -19.49 18.23
C ALA A 89 -21.01 -18.70 19.51
N LEU A 90 -22.00 -17.93 19.96
CA LEU A 90 -22.04 -17.02 21.11
C LEU A 90 -20.70 -16.98 21.86
N GLN A 91 -19.78 -16.15 21.38
CA GLN A 91 -18.58 -15.84 22.16
C GLN A 91 -19.01 -14.79 23.16
N GLU A 92 -18.84 -15.08 24.46
CA GLU A 92 -19.13 -14.19 25.60
C GLU A 92 -18.28 -12.89 25.58
N ASP A 93 -17.46 -12.71 24.53
CA ASP A 93 -16.48 -11.64 24.35
C ASP A 93 -17.06 -10.40 23.66
N ASP A 94 -18.29 -10.45 23.15
CA ASP A 94 -19.08 -9.26 22.79
C ASP A 94 -19.54 -8.56 24.08
N VAL A 95 -18.58 -8.11 24.88
CA VAL A 95 -18.80 -7.36 26.10
C VAL A 95 -19.39 -6.01 25.68
N VAL A 96 -20.71 -5.91 25.76
CA VAL A 96 -21.41 -4.63 25.73
C VAL A 96 -20.99 -3.89 26.98
N MET A 97 -19.95 -3.06 26.86
CA MET A 97 -19.49 -2.18 27.94
C MET A 97 -20.67 -1.33 28.39
N SER A 98 -21.03 -1.42 29.66
CA SER A 98 -22.15 -0.65 30.21
C SER A 98 -21.88 0.86 30.10
N ASP A 99 -22.95 1.65 30.00
CA ASP A 99 -22.84 3.12 29.96
C ASP A 99 -22.09 3.66 31.19
N ASP A 100 -22.25 3.02 32.34
CA ASP A 100 -21.57 3.36 33.58
C ASP A 100 -20.05 3.11 33.50
N GLU A 101 -19.64 1.98 32.91
CA GLU A 101 -18.22 1.65 32.75
C GLU A 101 -17.55 2.60 31.75
N TYR A 102 -18.25 2.98 30.68
CA TYR A 102 -17.77 4.00 29.74
C TYR A 102 -17.63 5.38 30.39
N ALA A 103 -18.61 5.78 31.23
CA ALA A 103 -18.55 7.02 31.99
C ALA A 103 -17.34 7.05 32.95
N GLN A 104 -17.08 5.94 33.64
CA GLN A 104 -15.93 5.78 34.53
C GLN A 104 -14.60 5.85 33.76
N LEU A 105 -14.48 5.21 32.59
CA LEU A 105 -13.29 5.30 31.74
C LEU A 105 -13.02 6.74 31.30
N ARG A 106 -14.07 7.47 30.92
CA ARG A 106 -13.97 8.87 30.50
C ARG A 106 -13.53 9.80 31.64
N GLN A 107 -14.06 9.57 32.84
CA GLN A 107 -13.65 10.27 34.06
C GLN A 107 -12.19 9.97 34.41
N ARG A 108 -11.76 8.70 34.37
CA ARG A 108 -10.37 8.30 34.64
C ARG A 108 -9.39 8.95 33.65
N ALA A 109 -9.73 9.00 32.37
CA ALA A 109 -8.91 9.68 31.35
C ALA A 109 -8.83 11.20 31.57
N ALA A 110 -9.86 11.84 32.12
CA ALA A 110 -9.82 13.27 32.46
C ALA A 110 -8.88 13.54 33.65
N VAL A 111 -8.92 12.70 34.69
CA VAL A 111 -8.03 12.79 35.85
C VAL A 111 -6.56 12.64 35.43
N LEU A 112 -6.26 11.68 34.55
CA LEU A 112 -4.89 11.48 34.04
C LEU A 112 -4.38 12.70 33.24
N ARG A 113 -5.25 13.33 32.44
CA ARG A 113 -4.90 14.55 31.69
C ARG A 113 -4.68 15.77 32.58
N GLY A 114 -5.40 15.87 33.71
CA GLY A 114 -5.23 16.96 34.68
C GLY A 114 -3.99 16.85 35.57
N ARG A 115 -3.29 15.70 35.54
CA ARG A 115 -2.11 15.43 36.40
C ARG A 115 -0.77 15.82 35.75
N HIS A 116 -0.81 16.28 34.49
CA HIS A 116 0.36 16.78 33.74
C HIS A 116 0.51 18.33 33.80
N GLY A 117 -0.08 18.97 34.81
CA GLY A 117 0.09 20.41 35.09
C GLY A 117 1.16 20.65 36.15
#